data_AF-A0AAW3QYC9-F1
#
_entry.id   AF-A0AAW3QYC9-F1
#
_cell.length_a   1.000
_cell.length_b   1.000
_cell.length_c   1.000
_cell.angle_alpha   90.00
_cell.angle_beta   90.00
_cell.angle_gamma   90.00
#
_symmetry.space_group_name_H-M   'P 1'
#
loop_
_entity.id
_entity.type
_entity.pdbx_description
1 polymer ?
#
loop_
_entity_poly.entity_id
_entity_poly.type
_entity_poly.pdbx_seq_one_letter_code
_entity_poly.pdbx_strand_id
1 'polypeptide(L)'
;SFVQNGQYDEFDAWIRNRNVTVSQKKMYEYDVTKRTSQMYRAMTPYVRSGGAVILIGAAHLGGPDGLAALLRRDGYYLRPITLPEHK
;
A
#
# COMPACT_ATOMS: atom_id res chain seq x y z
N SER A 1 10.71 10.99 -7.15
CA SER A 1 11.04 9.71 -6.47
C SER A 1 10.01 8.65 -6.88
N PHE A 2 10.28 7.34 -6.72
CA PHE A 2 9.33 6.27 -7.11
C PHE A 2 7.89 6.55 -6.63
N VAL A 3 7.74 6.98 -5.37
CA VAL A 3 6.46 7.31 -4.75
C VAL A 3 5.73 8.47 -5.46
N GLN A 4 6.44 9.55 -5.82
CA GLN A 4 5.84 10.70 -6.51
C GLN A 4 5.35 10.34 -7.93
N ASN A 5 5.93 9.30 -8.54
CA ASN A 5 5.59 8.85 -9.88
C ASN A 5 4.57 7.70 -9.88
N GLY A 6 4.04 7.30 -8.72
CA GLY A 6 3.12 6.17 -8.62
C GLY A 6 3.76 4.80 -8.80
N GLN A 7 5.09 4.72 -8.82
CA GLN A 7 5.88 3.51 -9.08
C GLN A 7 6.07 2.70 -7.79
N TYR A 8 4.96 2.27 -7.19
CA TYR A 8 4.95 1.66 -5.85
C TYR A 8 5.47 0.22 -5.85
N ASP A 9 5.18 -0.55 -6.89
CA ASP A 9 5.68 -1.91 -7.03
C ASP A 9 7.18 -1.92 -7.31
N GLU A 10 7.68 -0.96 -8.10
CA GLU A 10 9.11 -0.76 -8.33
C GLU A 10 9.83 -0.32 -7.05
N PHE A 11 9.18 0.50 -6.22
CA PHE A 11 9.71 0.85 -4.90
C PHE A 11 9.84 -0.37 -3.98
N ASP A 12 8.80 -1.21 -3.88
CA ASP A 12 8.85 -2.46 -3.09
C ASP A 12 9.94 -3.40 -3.62
N ALA A 13 9.99 -3.61 -4.94
CA ALA A 13 11.00 -4.44 -5.59
C ALA A 13 12.42 -3.92 -5.34
N TRP A 14 12.64 -2.61 -5.39
CA TRP A 14 13.94 -1.99 -5.12
C TRP A 14 14.43 -2.24 -3.69
N ILE A 15 13.54 -2.13 -2.70
CA ILE A 15 13.86 -2.45 -1.30
C ILE A 15 14.15 -3.94 -1.13
N ARG A 16 13.31 -4.82 -1.70
CA ARG A 16 13.44 -6.29 -1.53
C ARG A 16 14.67 -6.85 -2.24
N ASN A 17 15.01 -6.34 -3.42
CA ASN A 17 16.05 -6.89 -4.30
C ASN A 17 17.48 -6.38 -4.01
N ARG A 18 17.71 -5.81 -2.82
CA ARG A 18 19.04 -5.47 -2.24
C ARG A 18 19.81 -4.30 -2.88
N ASN A 19 19.15 -3.17 -3.08
CA ASN A 19 19.82 -1.87 -3.29
C ASN A 19 19.69 -0.92 -2.07
N VAL A 20 19.55 -1.49 -0.87
CA VAL A 20 19.45 -0.73 0.40
C VAL A 20 20.28 -1.32 1.52
N THR A 21 20.58 -0.48 2.50
CA THR A 21 21.23 -0.90 3.74
C THR A 21 20.33 -1.84 4.55
N VAL A 22 20.94 -2.65 5.42
CA VAL A 22 20.21 -3.53 6.35
C VAL A 22 19.22 -2.75 7.22
N SER A 23 19.60 -1.55 7.67
CA SER A 23 18.73 -0.68 8.47
C SER A 23 17.51 -0.21 7.70
N GLN A 24 17.68 0.22 6.44
CA GLN A 24 16.56 0.59 5.57
C GLN A 24 15.63 -0.59 5.29
N LYS A 25 16.19 -1.79 5.11
CA LYS A 25 15.37 -3.01 4.94
C LYS A 25 14.53 -3.31 6.19
N LYS A 26 15.15 -3.26 7.38
CA LYS A 26 14.43 -3.47 8.66
C LYS A 26 13.35 -2.43 8.89
N MET A 27 13.65 -1.16 8.59
CA MET A 27 12.69 -0.06 8.65
C MET A 27 11.50 -0.37 7.72
N TYR A 28 11.75 -0.76 6.47
CA TYR A 28 10.69 -1.11 5.53
C TYR A 28 9.83 -2.29 5.99
N GLU A 29 10.44 -3.38 6.45
CA GLU A 29 9.71 -4.55 6.95
C GLU A 29 8.77 -4.19 8.12
N TYR A 30 9.20 -3.29 9.01
CA TYR A 30 8.38 -2.85 10.13
C TYR A 30 7.35 -1.78 9.71
N ASP A 31 7.80 -0.68 9.13
CA ASP A 31 6.99 0.51 8.87
C ASP A 31 6.05 0.33 7.69
N VAL A 32 6.37 -0.56 6.75
CA VAL A 32 5.53 -0.83 5.58
C VAL A 32 4.85 -2.18 5.75
N THR A 33 5.56 -3.30 5.70
CA THR A 33 4.92 -4.63 5.66
C THR A 33 4.06 -4.91 6.90
N LYS A 34 4.64 -4.80 8.10
CA LYS A 34 3.90 -5.07 9.34
C LYS A 34 2.77 -4.07 9.57
N ARG A 35 3.04 -2.78 9.34
CA ARG A 35 2.04 -1.72 9.50
C ARG A 35 0.89 -1.86 8.49
N THR A 36 1.15 -2.19 7.22
CA THR A 36 0.10 -2.41 6.21
C THR A 36 -0.85 -3.53 6.65
N SER A 37 -0.34 -4.63 7.21
CA SER A 37 -1.19 -5.69 7.76
C SER A 37 -2.07 -5.22 8.92
N GLN A 38 -1.53 -4.39 9.83
CA GLN A 38 -2.30 -3.82 10.93
C GLN A 38 -3.38 -2.84 10.43
N MET A 39 -3.02 -1.97 9.47
CA MET A 39 -3.95 -1.04 8.83
C MET A 39 -5.07 -1.79 8.11
N TYR A 40 -4.73 -2.86 7.37
CA TYR A 40 -5.70 -3.73 6.71
C TYR A 40 -6.72 -4.27 7.71
N ARG A 41 -6.26 -4.89 8.80
CA ARG A 41 -7.15 -5.42 9.85
C ARG A 41 -8.06 -4.34 10.45
N ALA A 42 -7.51 -3.17 10.72
CA ALA A 42 -8.26 -2.05 11.30
C ALA A 42 -9.30 -1.48 10.32
N MET A 43 -8.99 -1.44 9.02
CA MET A 43 -9.87 -0.84 8.02
C MET A 43 -10.96 -1.81 7.51
N THR A 44 -10.73 -3.13 7.58
CA THR A 44 -11.63 -4.15 7.02
C THR A 44 -13.09 -4.00 7.44
N PRO A 45 -13.45 -3.69 8.70
CA PRO A 45 -14.84 -3.46 9.08
C PRO A 45 -15.50 -2.32 8.28
N TYR A 46 -14.78 -1.23 8.03
CA TYR A 46 -15.27 -0.08 7.25
C TYR A 46 -15.35 -0.38 5.75
N VAL A 47 -14.40 -1.17 5.23
CA VAL A 47 -14.47 -1.65 3.84
C VAL A 47 -15.72 -2.52 3.63
N ARG A 48 -16.01 -3.42 4.58
CA ARG A 48 -17.18 -4.31 4.54
C ARG A 48 -18.50 -3.58 4.69
N SER A 49 -18.57 -2.54 5.53
CA SER A 49 -19.78 -1.73 5.66
C SER A 49 -20.08 -0.90 4.40
N GLY A 50 -19.06 -0.65 3.56
CA GLY A 50 -19.17 0.22 2.40
C GLY A 50 -19.16 1.71 2.77
N GLY A 51 -19.03 2.56 1.75
CA GLY A 51 -19.11 4.03 1.90
C GLY A 51 -17.93 4.69 2.61
N ALA A 52 -16.88 3.94 2.97
CA ALA A 52 -15.70 4.48 3.63
C ALA A 52 -14.71 5.10 2.63
N VAL A 53 -14.11 6.24 3.02
CA VAL A 53 -12.91 6.79 2.39
C VAL A 53 -11.74 6.52 3.32
N ILE A 54 -10.71 5.84 2.81
CA ILE A 54 -9.52 5.47 3.60
C ILE A 54 -8.32 6.20 3.02
N LEU A 55 -7.71 7.05 3.85
CA LEU A 55 -6.45 7.71 3.53
C LEU A 55 -5.29 6.79 3.92
N ILE A 56 -4.36 6.59 2.99
CA ILE A 56 -3.18 5.75 3.22
C ILE A 56 -1.92 6.40 2.65
N GLY A 57 -0.81 6.24 3.36
CA GLY A 57 0.50 6.63 2.86
C GLY A 57 0.87 5.80 1.63
N ALA A 58 1.35 6.46 0.58
CA ALA A 58 1.61 5.82 -0.72
C ALA A 58 2.62 4.66 -0.66
N ALA A 59 3.55 4.66 0.31
CA ALA A 59 4.50 3.56 0.53
C ALA A 59 3.83 2.21 0.85
N HIS A 60 2.58 2.19 1.33
CA HIS A 60 1.87 0.98 1.69
C HIS A 60 1.15 0.28 0.53
N LEU A 61 1.23 0.83 -0.68
CA LEU A 61 0.46 0.34 -1.82
C LEU A 61 1.15 -0.80 -2.58
N GLY A 62 2.48 -0.78 -2.64
CA GLY A 62 3.27 -1.64 -3.52
C GLY A 62 3.55 -3.04 -2.98
N GLY A 63 3.72 -3.97 -3.91
CA GLY A 63 4.20 -5.32 -3.65
C GLY A 63 3.13 -6.30 -3.13
N PRO A 64 3.52 -7.56 -2.87
CA PRO A 64 2.59 -8.63 -2.48
C PRO A 64 1.97 -8.43 -1.10
N ASP A 65 2.60 -7.63 -0.24
CA ASP A 65 2.10 -7.28 1.10
C ASP A 65 1.48 -5.87 1.14
N GLY A 66 1.41 -5.19 -0.02
CA GLY A 66 0.79 -3.89 -0.18
C GLY A 66 -0.74 -3.97 -0.09
N LEU A 67 -1.38 -2.85 0.26
CA LEU A 67 -2.81 -2.82 0.55
C LEU A 67 -3.66 -3.31 -0.63
N ALA A 68 -3.26 -2.93 -1.86
CA ALA A 68 -3.98 -3.34 -3.07
C ALA A 68 -3.93 -4.86 -3.28
N ALA A 69 -2.77 -5.49 -3.02
CA ALA A 69 -2.62 -6.94 -3.12
C ALA A 69 -3.46 -7.67 -2.05
N LEU A 70 -3.44 -7.17 -0.81
CA LEU A 70 -4.23 -7.74 0.29
C LEU A 70 -5.73 -7.69 0.00
N LEU A 71 -6.24 -6.55 -0.48
CA LEU A 71 -7.65 -6.41 -0.86
C LEU A 71 -8.03 -7.35 -2.01
N ARG A 72 -7.21 -7.45 -3.06
CA ARG A 72 -7.47 -8.39 -4.16
C ARG A 72 -7.50 -9.84 -3.70
N ARG A 73 -6.58 -10.23 -2.80
CA ARG A 73 -6.52 -11.57 -2.22
C ARG A 73 -7.77 -11.94 -1.43
N ASP A 74 -8.36 -10.96 -0.76
CA ASP A 74 -9.60 -11.14 0.00
C ASP A 74 -10.87 -10.99 -0.87
N GLY A 75 -10.72 -11.02 -2.21
CA GLY A 75 -11.83 -11.06 -3.16
C GLY A 75 -12.38 -9.70 -3.56
N TYR A 76 -11.76 -8.59 -3.14
CA TYR A 76 -12.20 -7.26 -3.55
C TYR A 76 -11.72 -6.91 -4.96
N TYR A 77 -12.61 -6.33 -5.76
CA TYR A 77 -12.25 -5.72 -7.03
C TYR A 77 -11.81 -4.26 -6.82
N LEU A 78 -10.60 -3.93 -7.29
CA LEU A 78 -10.05 -2.58 -7.21
C LEU A 78 -10.16 -1.89 -8.58
N ARG A 79 -10.74 -0.70 -8.59
CA ARG A 79 -10.82 0.16 -9.77
C ARG A 79 -10.12 1.49 -9.50
N PRO A 80 -9.19 1.93 -10.33
CA PRO A 80 -8.64 3.28 -10.21
C PRO A 80 -9.75 4.30 -10.45
N ILE A 81 -9.74 5.36 -9.66
CA ILE A 81 -10.61 6.52 -9.86
C ILE A 81 -9.75 7.75 -10.10
N THR A 82 -10.18 8.58 -11.03
CA THR A 82 -9.62 9.92 -11.19
C THR A 82 -10.46 10.86 -10.34
N LEU A 83 -9.83 11.58 -9.41
CA LEU A 83 -10.53 12.66 -8.72
C LEU A 83 -10.82 13.77 -9.74
N PRO A 84 -12.03 14.34 -9.75
CA PRO A 84 -12.32 15.46 -10.64
C PRO A 84 -11.36 16.62 -10.34
N GLU A 85 -10.90 17.29 -11.39
CA GLU A 85 -10.17 18.55 -11.23
C GLU A 85 -11.09 19.54 -10.49
N HIS A 86 -10.59 20.12 -9.40
CA HIS A 86 -11.28 21.23 -8.75
C HIS A 86 -11.32 22.39 -9.76
N LYS A 87 -12.52 22.84 -10.15
CA LYS A 87 -12.70 24.09 -10.87
C LYS A 87 -12.36 25.28 -9.98
#